data_AF-A0A433UIW4-F1
#
_entry.id   AF-A0A433UIW4-F1
#
_cell.length_a   1.000
_cell.length_b   1.000
_cell.length_c   1.000
_cell.angle_alpha   90.00
_cell.angle_beta   90.00
_cell.angle_gamma   90.00
#
_symmetry.space_group_name_H-M   'P 1'
#
loop_
_entity.id
_entity.type
_entity.pdbx_description
1 polymer ?
#
loop_
_entity_poly.entity_id
_entity_poly.type
_entity_poly.pdbx_seq_one_letter_code
_entity_poly.pdbx_strand_id
1 'polypeptide(L)'
;MQLRDALFTAIDKYQLTAKELSEKAGVSQAQISRFRKGEDLAFSTFQRLVDGLPRDAKNHFCTLLIVGEMDNQELGEMIMVAVAQLQSRAMESHNNGLDKNKPSGTTVPAA
;
A
#
# COMPACT_ATOMS: atom_id res chain seq x y z
N MET A 1 -2.90 6.02 17.58
CA MET A 1 -2.33 7.19 16.85
C MET A 1 -3.45 7.93 16.11
N GLN A 2 -3.52 9.27 16.11
CA GLN A 2 -4.64 9.95 15.44
C GLN A 2 -4.53 9.93 13.91
N LEU A 3 -5.68 9.82 13.23
CA LEU A 3 -5.81 9.71 11.77
C LEU A 3 -5.11 10.84 11.01
N ARG A 4 -5.29 12.07 11.47
CA ARG A 4 -4.67 13.27 10.89
C ARG A 4 -3.14 13.20 10.97
N ASP A 5 -2.62 12.84 12.14
CA ASP A 5 -1.19 12.74 12.38
C ASP A 5 -0.56 11.63 11.52
N ALA A 6 -1.26 10.50 11.36
CA ALA A 6 -0.84 9.43 10.46
C ALA A 6 -0.74 9.88 9.01
N LEU A 7 -1.75 10.59 8.53
CA LEU A 7 -1.75 11.10 7.16
C LEU A 7 -0.58 12.07 6.95
N PHE A 8 -0.39 13.05 7.84
CA PHE A 8 0.67 14.04 7.66
C PHE A 8 2.07 13.49 7.93
N THR A 9 2.21 12.48 8.80
CA THR A 9 3.47 11.72 8.95
C THR A 9 3.85 11.03 7.63
N ALA A 10 2.89 10.40 6.95
CA ALA A 10 3.13 9.79 5.65
C ALA A 10 3.44 10.86 4.58
N ILE A 11 2.68 11.96 4.52
CA ILE A 11 2.93 13.06 3.57
C ILE A 11 4.35 13.62 3.74
N ASP A 12 4.77 13.88 4.98
CA ASP A 12 6.08 14.45 5.28
C ASP A 12 7.22 13.47 4.97
N LYS A 13 7.06 12.18 5.31
CA LYS A 13 8.06 11.14 5.00
C LYS A 13 8.35 11.03 3.51
N TYR A 14 7.32 11.18 2.68
CA TYR A 14 7.44 11.11 1.22
C TYR A 14 7.60 12.49 0.56
N GLN A 15 7.82 13.54 1.37
CA GLN A 15 8.09 14.91 0.93
C GLN A 15 7.03 15.47 -0.04
N LEU A 16 5.77 15.08 0.15
CA LEU A 16 4.67 15.49 -0.73
C LEU A 16 4.24 16.91 -0.40
N THR A 17 4.26 17.77 -1.42
CA THR A 17 3.84 19.16 -1.28
C THR A 17 2.32 19.28 -1.32
N ALA A 18 1.79 20.35 -0.71
CA ALA A 18 0.36 20.65 -0.80
C ALA A 18 -0.11 20.85 -2.25
N LYS A 19 0.78 21.35 -3.14
CA LYS A 19 0.50 21.51 -4.57
C LYS A 19 0.30 20.16 -5.25
N GLU A 20 1.23 19.22 -5.09
CA GLU A 20 1.11 17.89 -5.71
C GLU A 20 -0.12 17.12 -5.22
N LEU A 21 -0.39 17.21 -3.91
CA LEU A 21 -1.59 16.62 -3.32
C LEU A 21 -2.86 17.28 -3.88
N SER A 22 -2.83 18.60 -4.06
CA SER A 22 -3.96 19.34 -4.60
C SER A 22 -4.29 18.93 -6.03
N GLU A 23 -3.27 18.80 -6.87
CA GLU A 23 -3.40 18.38 -8.27
C GLU A 23 -3.92 16.95 -8.40
N LYS A 24 -3.42 16.02 -7.57
CA LYS A 24 -3.82 14.60 -7.61
C LYS A 24 -5.18 14.33 -6.98
N ALA A 25 -5.50 15.00 -5.86
CA ALA A 25 -6.70 14.73 -5.08
C ALA A 25 -7.89 15.64 -5.47
N GLY A 26 -7.65 16.72 -6.21
CA GLY A 26 -8.68 17.74 -6.48
C GLY A 26 -9.16 18.43 -5.20
N VAL A 27 -8.27 18.56 -4.21
CA VAL A 27 -8.50 19.26 -2.93
C VAL A 27 -7.66 20.53 -2.95
N SER A 28 -8.20 21.68 -2.53
CA SER A 28 -7.40 22.92 -2.56
C SER A 28 -6.25 22.89 -1.56
N GLN A 29 -5.12 23.53 -1.89
CA GLN A 29 -3.99 23.69 -0.96
C GLN A 29 -4.42 24.34 0.37
N ALA A 30 -5.37 25.28 0.31
CA ALA A 30 -5.92 25.93 1.49
C ALA A 30 -6.69 24.96 2.39
N GLN A 31 -7.45 24.01 1.83
CA GLN A 31 -8.12 22.96 2.60
C GLN A 31 -7.11 22.00 3.24
N ILE A 32 -6.07 21.61 2.50
CA ILE A 32 -4.99 20.74 3.01
C ILE A 32 -4.27 21.43 4.18
N SER A 33 -3.90 22.71 4.02
CA SER A 33 -3.22 23.49 5.06
C SER A 33 -4.09 23.66 6.31
N ARG A 34 -5.38 23.97 6.15
CA ARG A 34 -6.32 24.09 7.26
C ARG A 34 -6.51 22.77 8.01
N PHE A 35 -6.68 21.68 7.26
CA PHE A 35 -6.77 20.35 7.86
C PHE A 35 -5.51 19.97 8.63
N ARG A 36 -4.32 20.29 8.11
CA ARG A 36 -3.05 20.11 8.83
C ARG A 36 -2.98 20.88 10.14
N LYS A 37 -3.57 22.09 10.17
CA LYS A 37 -3.63 22.97 11.36
C LYS A 37 -4.70 22.58 12.37
N GLY A 38 -5.52 21.58 12.07
CA GLY A 38 -6.49 21.04 13.02
C GLY A 38 -7.94 21.31 12.67
N GLU A 39 -8.23 22.03 11.58
CA GLU A 39 -9.60 22.17 11.10
C GLU A 39 -10.16 20.83 10.60
N ASP A 40 -11.48 20.72 10.62
CA ASP A 40 -12.16 19.54 10.10
C ASP A 40 -12.28 19.57 8.58
N LEU A 41 -12.34 18.38 8.02
CA LEU A 41 -12.46 18.16 6.59
C LEU A 41 -13.64 17.22 6.37
N ALA A 42 -14.51 17.55 5.41
CA ALA A 42 -15.60 16.65 5.03
C ALA A 42 -15.04 15.29 4.61
N PHE A 43 -15.71 14.21 5.01
CA PHE A 43 -15.25 12.83 4.75
C PHE A 43 -14.92 12.57 3.27
N SER A 44 -15.76 13.05 2.36
CA SER A 44 -15.52 12.93 0.91
C SER A 44 -14.26 13.65 0.42
N THR A 45 -13.85 14.73 1.10
CA THR A 45 -12.61 15.45 0.78
C THR A 45 -11.41 14.74 1.40
N PHE A 46 -11.57 14.14 2.57
CA PHE A 46 -10.55 13.31 3.19
C PHE A 46 -10.25 12.08 2.33
N GLN A 47 -11.29 11.37 1.89
CA GLN A 47 -11.15 10.20 1.03
C GLN A 47 -10.40 10.55 -0.25
N ARG A 48 -10.77 11.65 -0.93
CA ARG A 48 -10.05 12.13 -2.12
C ARG A 48 -8.57 12.42 -1.83
N LEU A 49 -8.26 13.00 -0.67
CA LEU A 49 -6.88 13.26 -0.27
C LEU A 49 -6.07 11.97 -0.09
N VAL A 50 -6.65 10.95 0.55
CA VAL A 50 -6.03 9.62 0.72
C VAL A 50 -5.88 8.89 -0.62
N ASP A 51 -6.86 9.02 -1.51
CA ASP A 51 -6.83 8.41 -2.85
C ASP A 51 -5.82 9.08 -3.78
N GLY A 52 -5.54 10.37 -3.58
CA GLY A 52 -4.50 11.11 -4.30
C GLY A 52 -3.07 10.80 -3.85
N LEU A 53 -2.88 10.02 -2.77
CA LEU A 53 -1.54 9.64 -2.30
C LEU A 53 -0.86 8.67 -3.29
N PRO A 54 0.45 8.83 -3.54
CA PRO A 54 1.26 7.78 -4.15
C PRO A 54 1.12 6.46 -3.39
N ARG A 55 1.22 5.34 -4.11
CA ARG A 55 1.04 4.00 -3.54
C ARG A 55 1.83 3.77 -2.26
N ASP A 56 3.11 4.16 -2.25
CA ASP A 56 3.97 3.93 -1.10
C ASP A 56 3.59 4.79 0.10
N ALA A 57 3.20 6.05 -0.13
CA ALA A 57 2.70 6.94 0.92
C ALA A 57 1.34 6.44 1.48
N LYS A 58 0.45 5.95 0.62
CA LYS A 58 -0.83 5.34 1.02
C LYS A 58 -0.61 4.08 1.86
N ASN A 59 0.29 3.20 1.44
CA ASN A 59 0.65 2.01 2.21
C ASN A 59 1.23 2.38 3.58
N HIS A 60 2.15 3.34 3.62
CA HIS A 60 2.75 3.81 4.87
C HIS A 60 1.70 4.40 5.82
N PHE A 61 0.79 5.24 5.29
CA PHE A 61 -0.33 5.77 6.04
C PHE A 61 -1.20 4.66 6.65
N CYS A 62 -1.58 3.64 5.86
CA CYS A 62 -2.34 2.50 6.37
C CYS A 62 -1.57 1.73 7.44
N THR A 63 -0.27 1.49 7.25
CA THR A 63 0.57 0.82 8.25
C THR A 63 0.59 1.60 9.57
N LEU A 64 0.73 2.93 9.53
CA LEU A 64 0.72 3.75 10.74
C LEU A 64 -0.59 3.64 11.52
N LEU A 65 -1.73 3.58 10.82
CA LEU A 65 -3.03 3.39 11.46
C LEU A 65 -3.19 2.00 12.07
N ILE A 66 -2.78 0.96 11.34
CA ILE A 66 -2.98 -0.42 11.75
C ILE A 66 -2.03 -0.78 12.90
N VAL A 67 -0.73 -0.54 12.72
CA VAL A 67 0.29 -0.86 13.72
C VAL A 67 0.19 0.05 14.94
N GLY A 68 -0.23 1.30 14.75
CA GLY A 68 -0.34 2.27 15.85
C GLY A 68 -1.48 2.00 16.83
N GLU A 69 -2.39 1.08 16.52
CA GLU A 69 -3.48 0.62 17.40
C GLU A 69 -3.25 -0.81 17.92
N MET A 70 -2.23 -1.51 17.41
CA MET A 70 -1.92 -2.89 17.81
C MET A 70 -1.07 -2.93 19.06
N ASP A 71 -1.36 -3.90 19.92
CA ASP A 71 -0.40 -4.30 20.94
C ASP A 71 0.70 -5.22 20.38
N ASN A 72 1.67 -5.58 21.23
CA ASN A 72 2.81 -6.40 20.81
C ASN A 72 2.39 -7.83 20.40
N GLN A 73 1.33 -8.37 20.97
CA GLN A 73 0.83 -9.70 20.63
C GLN A 73 0.16 -9.66 19.27
N GLU A 74 -0.76 -8.73 19.05
CA GLU A 74 -1.47 -8.55 17.77
C GLU A 74 -0.49 -8.27 16.63
N LEU A 75 0.51 -7.42 16.88
CA LEU A 75 1.58 -7.16 15.92
C LEU A 75 2.39 -8.43 15.61
N GLY A 76 2.71 -9.22 16.64
CA GLY A 76 3.40 -10.51 16.47
C GLY A 76 2.61 -11.49 15.60
N GLU A 77 1.31 -11.61 15.84
CA GLU A 77 0.40 -12.46 15.05
C GLU A 77 0.32 -11.99 13.58
N MET A 78 0.20 -10.68 13.35
CA MET A 78 0.23 -10.12 12.00
C MET A 78 1.52 -10.45 11.26
N ILE A 79 2.67 -10.31 11.92
CA ILE A 79 3.97 -10.63 11.34
C ILE A 79 4.03 -12.10 10.95
N MET A 80 3.56 -13.00 11.82
CA MET A 80 3.52 -14.44 11.54
C MET A 80 2.65 -14.77 10.32
N VAL A 81 1.46 -14.16 10.21
CA VAL A 81 0.59 -14.31 9.03
C VAL A 81 1.26 -13.79 7.77
N ALA A 82 1.87 -12.60 7.83
CA ALA A 82 2.57 -12.01 6.70
C ALA A 82 3.75 -12.89 6.24
N VAL A 83 4.53 -13.45 7.16
CA VAL A 83 5.62 -14.38 6.88
C VAL A 83 5.11 -15.64 6.18
N ALA A 84 4.04 -16.27 6.71
CA ALA A 84 3.45 -17.47 6.12
C ALA A 84 2.95 -17.23 4.69
N GLN A 85 2.34 -16.07 4.43
CA GLN A 85 1.89 -15.68 3.09
C GLN A 85 3.05 -15.46 2.11
N LEU A 86 4.14 -14.81 2.56
CA LEU A 86 5.32 -14.59 1.73
C LEU A 86 6.01 -15.92 1.37
N GLN A 87 6.12 -16.85 2.32
CA GLN A 87 6.65 -18.19 2.07
C GLN A 87 5.79 -18.97 1.06
N SER A 88 4.47 -18.93 1.20
CA SER A 88 3.54 -19.60 0.28
C SER A 88 3.70 -19.10 -1.16
N ARG A 89 3.80 -17.79 -1.36
CA ARG A 89 4.01 -17.18 -2.70
C ARG A 89 5.36 -17.56 -3.31
N ALA A 90 6.40 -17.68 -2.49
CA ALA A 90 7.72 -18.10 -2.95
C ALA A 90 7.71 -19.58 -3.41
N MET A 91 6.96 -20.44 -2.74
CA MET A 91 6.80 -21.86 -3.13
C MET A 91 5.97 -22.01 -4.40
N GLU A 92 4.87 -21.26 -4.55
CA GLU A 92 4.05 -21.26 -5.78
C GLU A 92 4.85 -20.81 -7.01
N SER A 93 5.76 -19.84 -6.83
CA SER A 93 6.63 -19.34 -7.91
C SER A 93 7.66 -20.38 -8.37
N HIS A 94 8.09 -21.29 -7.48
CA HIS A 94 9.04 -22.36 -7.82
C HIS A 94 8.37 -23.53 -8.57
N ASN A 95 7.13 -23.89 -8.22
CA ASN A 95 6.44 -25.00 -8.88
C ASN A 95 6.02 -24.68 -10.32
N ASN A 96 5.72 -23.42 -10.64
CA ASN A 96 5.31 -23.00 -11.98
C ASN A 96 6.47 -22.90 -13.00
N GLY A 97 7.72 -23.10 -12.56
CA GLY A 97 8.92 -23.11 -13.41
C GLY A 97 9.31 -24.47 -13.98
N LEU A 98 8.75 -25.58 -13.46
CA LEU A 98 9.18 -26.95 -13.79
C LEU A 98 8.34 -27.62 -14.90
N ASP A 99 7.23 -27.05 -15.35
CA ASP A 99 6.34 -27.67 -16.35
C ASP A 99 6.73 -27.38 -17.82
N LYS A 100 7.66 -26.45 -18.09
CA LYS A 100 7.97 -26.03 -19.47
C LYS A 100 8.90 -26.96 -20.28
N ASN A 101 9.36 -28.08 -19.72
CA ASN A 101 10.22 -29.05 -20.41
C ASN A 101 9.54 -30.42 -20.56
N LYS A 102 8.40 -30.46 -21.25
CA LYS A 102 7.91 -31.71 -21.83
C LYS A 102 8.43 -31.81 -23.27
N PRO A 103 9.28 -32.80 -23.62
CA PRO A 103 9.80 -32.91 -24.98
C PRO A 103 8.66 -33.23 -25.95
N SER A 104 8.39 -32.30 -26.87
CA SER A 104 7.48 -32.47 -27.98
C SER A 104 7.95 -33.63 -28.85
N GLY A 105 7.13 -34.68 -28.95
CA GLY A 105 7.42 -35.87 -29.74
C GLY A 105 7.76 -35.53 -31.19
N THR A 106 8.90 -36.03 -31.65
CA THR A 106 9.32 -35.99 -33.06
C THR A 106 8.53 -37.03 -33.84
N THR A 107 7.64 -36.59 -34.73
CA THR A 107 7.04 -37.44 -35.76
C THR A 107 8.02 -37.64 -36.90
N VAL A 108 8.36 -38.89 -37.19
CA VAL A 108 9.17 -39.33 -38.34
C VAL A 108 8.27 -39.41 -39.57
N PRO A 109 8.63 -38.85 -40.74
CA PRO A 109 7.86 -39.05 -41.97
C PRO A 109 8.27 -40.39 -42.61
N ALA A 110 7.28 -41.22 -42.94
CA ALA A 110 7.45 -42.45 -43.71
C ALA A 110 7.68 -42.12 -45.20
N ALA A 111 8.62 -42.84 -45.80
CA ALA A 111 8.89 -42.88 -47.23
C ALA A 111 8.14 -44.05 -47.89
#